data_AF-V4L928-F1
#
_entry.id   AF-V4L928-F1
#
_cell.length_a   1.000
_cell.length_b   1.000
_cell.length_c   1.000
_cell.angle_alpha   90.00
_cell.angle_beta   90.00
_cell.angle_gamma   90.00
#
_symmetry.space_group_name_H-M   'P 1'
#
loop_
_entity.id
_entity.type
_entity.pdbx_description
1 polymer ?
#
loop_
_entity_poly.entity_id
_entity_poly.type
_entity_poly.pdbx_seq_one_letter_code
_entity_poly.pdbx_strand_id
1 'polypeptide(L)'
;MSTEQALTNTPIIEREPASLAPHMDQNRMLVNRAMQREQDNFLVRLFPNESERHVRQHELEQLQAGFDYRRRALHLAVETKLQAIEESCNHVLVTGKAEIRRQRQEFFAEEKLKLQQSMNQTIDRFHGEMERRFDALAKLRHEVLREREEQRLLQAVDRFHAMLDDLEDGFVSIIHEGVSSRG
;
A
#
# COMPACT_ATOMS: atom_id res chain seq x y z
N MET A 1 -40.38 -17.35 17.88
CA MET A 1 -39.13 -16.98 17.21
C MET A 1 -38.81 -15.56 17.61
N SER A 2 -37.67 -15.38 18.27
CA SER A 2 -37.38 -14.26 19.18
C SER A 2 -37.09 -12.95 18.45
N THR A 3 -37.65 -11.86 18.98
CA THR A 3 -37.51 -10.46 18.53
C THR A 3 -36.06 -9.93 18.55
N GLU A 4 -35.12 -10.68 19.13
CA GLU A 4 -33.69 -10.34 19.16
C GLU A 4 -32.99 -10.49 17.80
N GLN A 5 -33.51 -11.33 16.89
CA GLN A 5 -32.88 -11.56 15.58
C GLN A 5 -33.21 -10.47 14.54
N ALA A 6 -34.15 -9.57 14.82
CA ALA A 6 -34.49 -8.46 13.92
C ALA A 6 -33.61 -7.21 14.15
N LEU A 7 -32.84 -7.16 15.24
CA LEU A 7 -32.03 -6.00 15.64
C LEU A 7 -30.58 -6.03 15.12
N THR A 8 -30.19 -7.07 14.37
CA THR A 8 -28.83 -7.25 13.88
C THR A 8 -28.60 -6.74 12.45
N ASN A 9 -29.66 -6.41 11.70
CA ASN A 9 -29.55 -5.97 10.30
C ASN A 9 -29.93 -4.51 10.05
N THR A 10 -30.27 -3.74 11.08
CA THR A 10 -30.44 -2.28 10.94
C THR A 10 -29.08 -1.60 11.05
N PRO A 11 -28.70 -0.75 10.08
CA PRO A 11 -27.46 0.00 10.15
C PRO A 11 -27.42 0.80 11.46
N ILE A 12 -26.24 0.94 12.07
CA ILE A 12 -26.03 1.64 13.36
C ILE A 12 -26.66 3.06 13.35
N ILE A 13 -26.79 3.65 12.16
CA ILE A 13 -27.43 4.95 11.89
C ILE A 13 -28.94 4.97 12.21
N GLU A 14 -29.62 3.83 12.07
CA GLU A 14 -31.06 3.66 12.36
C GLU A 14 -31.32 3.11 13.77
N ARG A 15 -30.27 2.75 14.51
CA ARG A 15 -30.40 2.20 15.86
C ARG A 15 -30.48 3.35 16.86
N GLU A 16 -31.71 3.68 17.23
CA GLU A 16 -32.01 4.72 18.21
C GLU A 16 -31.46 4.37 19.60
N PRO A 17 -30.97 5.35 20.38
CA PRO A 17 -30.39 5.09 21.70
C PRO A 17 -31.44 4.52 22.66
N ALA A 18 -31.16 3.36 23.26
CA ALA A 18 -32.06 2.72 24.24
C ALA A 18 -32.41 3.62 25.45
N SER A 19 -31.63 4.66 25.72
CA SER A 19 -31.86 5.64 26.78
C SER A 19 -33.02 6.62 26.50
N LEU A 20 -33.49 6.73 25.26
CA LEU A 20 -34.57 7.65 24.88
C LEU A 20 -35.96 6.98 24.82
N ALA A 21 -36.01 5.65 24.80
CA ALA A 21 -37.25 4.87 24.71
C ALA A 21 -38.32 5.23 25.75
N PRO A 22 -38.02 5.39 27.07
CA PRO A 22 -39.07 5.67 28.06
C PRO A 22 -39.66 7.09 27.96
N HIS A 23 -38.93 8.05 27.39
CA HIS A 23 -39.42 9.41 27.17
C HIS A 23 -40.22 9.56 25.87
N MET A 24 -40.07 8.62 24.93
CA MET A 24 -40.77 8.62 23.65
C MET A 24 -42.26 8.32 23.82
N ASP A 25 -42.62 7.34 24.65
CA ASP A 25 -44.02 6.96 24.86
C ASP A 25 -44.82 8.06 25.57
N GLN A 26 -44.21 8.70 26.56
CA GLN A 26 -44.81 9.83 27.26
C GLN A 26 -44.96 11.06 26.34
N ASN A 27 -43.97 11.32 25.49
CA ASN A 27 -44.06 12.40 24.49
C ASN A 27 -45.07 12.09 23.39
N ARG A 28 -45.15 10.85 22.89
CA ARG A 28 -46.17 10.43 21.92
C ARG A 28 -47.57 10.65 22.47
N MET A 29 -47.78 10.37 23.76
CA MET A 29 -49.06 10.61 24.42
C MET A 29 -49.39 12.10 24.46
N LEU A 30 -48.44 12.96 24.83
CA LEU A 30 -48.64 14.42 24.90
C LEU A 30 -48.87 15.04 23.51
N VAL A 31 -48.11 14.60 22.49
CA VAL A 31 -48.24 15.04 21.10
C VAL A 31 -49.57 14.60 20.51
N ASN A 32 -50.00 13.35 20.71
CA ASN A 32 -51.31 12.89 20.24
C ASN A 32 -52.46 13.71 20.84
N ARG A 33 -52.34 14.11 22.11
CA ARG A 33 -53.32 14.95 22.80
C ARG A 33 -53.34 16.39 22.27
N ALA A 34 -52.20 16.92 21.85
CA ALA A 34 -52.08 18.25 21.25
C ALA A 34 -52.60 18.25 19.80
N MET A 35 -52.23 17.24 19.00
CA MET A 35 -52.67 17.08 17.61
C MET A 35 -54.19 16.86 17.50
N GLN A 36 -54.80 16.12 18.45
CA GLN A 36 -56.25 15.99 18.53
C GLN A 36 -56.96 17.31 18.82
N ARG A 37 -56.32 18.27 19.48
CA ARG A 37 -56.88 19.61 19.75
C ARG A 37 -56.69 20.59 18.58
N GLU A 38 -55.61 20.45 17.82
CA GLU A 38 -55.35 21.27 16.62
C GLU A 38 -56.28 20.93 15.45
N GLN A 39 -56.78 19.69 15.34
CA GLN A 39 -57.71 19.29 14.27
C GLN A 39 -59.09 19.98 14.39
N ASP A 40 -59.51 20.37 15.59
CA ASP A 40 -60.85 20.91 15.84
C ASP A 40 -60.93 22.45 15.94
N ASN A 41 -59.80 23.19 16.02
CA ASN A 41 -59.85 24.64 16.29
C ASN A 41 -58.85 25.49 15.48
N PHE A 42 -59.36 26.14 14.43
CA PHE A 42 -58.61 27.04 13.55
C PHE A 42 -58.03 28.28 14.27
N LEU A 43 -58.63 28.73 15.38
CA LEU A 43 -58.17 29.88 16.18
C LEU A 43 -56.91 29.56 17.01
N VAL A 44 -56.76 28.32 17.46
CA VAL A 44 -55.59 27.85 18.22
C VAL A 44 -54.33 27.84 17.34
N ARG A 45 -54.51 27.63 16.03
CA ARG A 45 -53.42 27.67 15.05
C ARG A 45 -52.83 29.08 14.86
N LEU A 46 -53.65 30.13 15.02
CA LEU A 46 -53.24 31.53 14.84
C LEU A 46 -52.78 32.19 16.15
N PHE A 47 -53.29 31.75 17.30
CA PHE A 47 -52.91 32.26 18.63
C PHE A 47 -52.65 31.11 19.62
N PRO A 48 -51.45 30.49 19.58
CA PRO A 48 -51.11 29.37 20.44
C PRO A 48 -50.96 29.82 21.90
N ASN A 49 -51.53 29.02 22.81
CA ASN A 49 -51.45 29.21 24.27
C ASN A 49 -50.01 29.01 24.78
N GLU A 50 -49.66 29.53 25.96
CA GLU A 50 -48.30 29.36 26.55
C GLU A 50 -47.87 27.89 26.62
N SER A 51 -48.78 26.98 27.00
CA SER A 51 -48.51 25.55 27.02
C SER A 51 -48.17 24.96 25.65
N GLU A 52 -48.80 25.45 24.57
CA GLU A 52 -48.54 24.97 23.21
C GLU A 52 -47.22 25.52 22.65
N ARG A 53 -46.84 26.74 23.05
CA ARG A 53 -45.52 27.30 22.74
C ARG A 53 -44.41 26.48 23.39
N HIS A 54 -44.59 26.05 24.65
CA HIS A 54 -43.64 25.17 25.33
C HIS A 54 -43.55 23.79 24.66
N VAL A 55 -44.67 23.21 24.24
CA VAL A 55 -44.64 21.93 23.49
C VAL A 55 -43.89 22.07 22.18
N ARG A 56 -44.18 23.11 21.38
CA ARG A 56 -43.46 23.36 20.11
C ARG A 56 -41.97 23.63 20.34
N GLN A 57 -41.62 24.34 21.42
CA GLN A 57 -40.21 24.57 21.77
C GLN A 57 -39.51 23.24 22.08
N HIS A 58 -40.12 22.37 22.88
CA HIS A 58 -39.55 21.05 23.17
C HIS A 58 -39.46 20.15 21.93
N GLU A 59 -40.43 20.23 21.01
CA GLU A 59 -40.35 19.52 19.72
C GLU A 59 -39.16 20.01 18.88
N LEU A 60 -38.93 21.33 18.83
CA LEU A 60 -37.78 21.91 18.14
C LEU A 60 -36.46 21.50 18.81
N GLU A 61 -36.39 21.49 20.13
CA GLU A 61 -35.22 21.05 20.89
C GLU A 61 -34.92 19.55 20.63
N GLN A 62 -35.95 18.71 20.56
CA GLN A 62 -35.79 17.28 20.23
C GLN A 62 -35.32 17.07 18.80
N LEU A 63 -35.89 17.81 17.84
CA LEU A 63 -35.45 17.76 16.44
C LEU A 63 -34.00 18.23 16.33
N GLN A 64 -33.64 19.32 16.99
CA GLN A 64 -32.28 19.85 16.99
C GLN A 64 -31.29 18.83 17.59
N ALA A 65 -31.63 18.22 18.73
CA ALA A 65 -30.81 17.16 19.34
C ALA A 65 -30.65 15.95 18.40
N GLY A 66 -31.71 15.55 17.71
CA GLY A 66 -31.69 14.48 16.71
C GLY A 66 -30.81 14.81 15.50
N PHE A 67 -30.88 16.04 14.99
CA PHE A 67 -30.00 16.52 13.91
C PHE A 67 -28.54 16.55 14.36
N ASP A 68 -28.26 17.06 15.55
CA ASP A 68 -26.89 17.11 16.09
C ASP A 68 -26.31 15.72 16.34
N TYR A 69 -27.15 14.76 16.74
CA TYR A 69 -26.73 13.36 16.85
C TYR A 69 -26.37 12.77 15.48
N ARG A 70 -27.26 12.87 14.48
CA ARG A 70 -27.01 12.35 13.14
C ARG A 70 -25.80 13.00 12.48
N ARG A 71 -25.62 14.32 12.67
CA ARG A 71 -24.45 15.05 12.18
C ARG A 71 -23.15 14.51 12.78
N ARG A 72 -23.11 14.28 14.10
CA ARG A 72 -21.94 13.67 14.77
C ARG A 72 -21.70 12.23 14.33
N ALA A 73 -22.74 11.42 14.22
CA ALA A 73 -22.62 10.04 13.76
C ALA A 73 -22.10 9.97 12.32
N LEU A 74 -22.60 10.85 11.43
CA LEU A 74 -22.11 10.96 10.07
C LEU A 74 -20.64 11.41 10.03
N HIS A 75 -20.28 12.42 10.83
CA HIS A 75 -18.89 12.88 10.93
C HIS A 75 -17.94 11.76 11.32
N LEU A 76 -18.28 11.02 12.39
CA LEU A 76 -17.49 9.90 12.86
C LEU A 76 -17.38 8.79 11.81
N ALA A 77 -18.48 8.49 11.11
CA ALA A 77 -18.48 7.51 10.02
C ALA A 77 -17.57 7.95 8.87
N VAL A 78 -17.61 9.23 8.49
CA VAL A 78 -16.72 9.79 7.45
C VAL A 78 -15.26 9.73 7.90
N GLU A 79 -14.93 10.15 9.12
CA GLU A 79 -13.57 10.08 9.66
C GLU A 79 -13.04 8.64 9.66
N THR A 80 -13.87 7.69 10.11
CA THR A 80 -13.50 6.27 10.14
C THR A 80 -13.23 5.74 8.73
N LYS A 81 -14.03 6.16 7.74
CA LYS A 81 -13.82 5.77 6.34
C LYS A 81 -12.59 6.42 5.74
N LEU A 82 -12.32 7.69 6.03
CA LEU A 82 -11.10 8.38 5.61
C LEU A 82 -9.86 7.69 6.18
N GLN A 83 -9.87 7.38 7.48
CA GLN A 83 -8.78 6.65 8.11
C GLN A 83 -8.57 5.27 7.47
N ALA A 84 -9.64 4.52 7.20
CA ALA A 84 -9.54 3.22 6.54
C ALA A 84 -8.96 3.32 5.11
N ILE A 85 -9.31 4.38 4.37
CA ILE A 85 -8.74 4.65 3.05
C ILE A 85 -7.25 4.97 3.17
N GLU A 86 -6.87 5.81 4.12
CA GLU A 86 -5.48 6.19 4.35
C GLU A 86 -4.61 4.97 4.71
N GLU A 87 -5.08 4.13 5.64
CA GLU A 87 -4.41 2.89 6.02
C GLU A 87 -4.27 1.93 4.83
N SER A 88 -5.32 1.79 4.01
CA SER A 88 -5.29 0.97 2.80
C SER A 88 -4.28 1.50 1.77
N CYS A 89 -4.28 2.81 1.51
CA CYS A 89 -3.31 3.44 0.62
C CYS A 89 -1.88 3.25 1.12
N ASN A 90 -1.63 3.48 2.41
CA ASN A 90 -0.32 3.27 3.02
C ASN A 90 0.13 1.81 2.90
N HIS A 91 -0.77 0.86 3.15
CA HIS A 91 -0.48 -0.56 3.00
C HIS A 91 -0.08 -0.90 1.55
N VAL A 92 -0.87 -0.49 0.56
CA VAL A 92 -0.59 -0.71 -0.87
C VAL A 92 0.73 -0.07 -1.29
N LEU A 93 1.05 1.13 -0.81
CA LEU A 93 2.31 1.79 -1.11
C LEU A 93 3.51 1.04 -0.52
N VAL A 94 3.40 0.56 0.72
CA VAL A 94 4.47 -0.18 1.38
C VAL A 94 4.67 -1.55 0.72
N THR A 95 3.59 -2.30 0.48
CA THR A 95 3.65 -3.61 -0.17
C THR A 95 4.13 -3.50 -1.61
N GLY A 96 3.62 -2.54 -2.38
CA GLY A 96 4.07 -2.29 -3.75
C GLY A 96 5.54 -1.89 -3.83
N LYS A 97 6.03 -1.03 -2.93
CA LYS A 97 7.47 -0.72 -2.84
C LYS A 97 8.31 -1.94 -2.50
N ALA A 98 7.84 -2.79 -1.58
CA ALA A 98 8.54 -4.01 -1.20
C ALA A 98 8.58 -5.02 -2.37
N GLU A 99 7.47 -5.17 -3.08
CA GLU A 99 7.36 -6.07 -4.24
C GLU A 99 8.26 -5.62 -5.39
N ILE A 100 8.28 -4.33 -5.73
CA ILE A 100 9.20 -3.78 -6.75
C ILE A 100 10.67 -4.00 -6.34
N ARG A 101 11.00 -3.83 -5.06
CA ARG A 101 12.35 -4.12 -4.54
C ARG A 101 12.69 -5.61 -4.70
N ARG A 102 11.74 -6.51 -4.41
CA ARG A 102 11.92 -7.96 -4.56
C ARG A 102 12.13 -8.35 -6.01
N GLN A 103 11.24 -7.92 -6.91
CA GLN A 103 11.34 -8.19 -8.36
C GLN A 103 12.66 -7.69 -8.93
N ARG A 104 13.13 -6.52 -8.49
CA ARG A 104 14.42 -5.98 -8.90
C ARG A 104 15.59 -6.85 -8.42
N GLN A 105 15.57 -7.31 -7.16
CA GLN A 105 16.62 -8.19 -6.63
C GLN A 105 16.65 -9.53 -7.37
N GLU A 106 15.48 -10.10 -7.66
CA GLU A 106 15.33 -11.33 -8.45
C GLU A 106 15.92 -11.14 -9.86
N PHE A 107 15.54 -10.05 -10.54
CA PHE A 107 16.08 -9.71 -11.86
C PHE A 107 17.61 -9.59 -11.86
N PHE A 108 18.20 -8.85 -10.92
CA PHE A 108 19.66 -8.69 -10.88
C PHE A 108 20.38 -9.99 -10.50
N ALA A 109 19.77 -10.86 -9.69
CA ALA A 109 20.34 -12.16 -9.37
C ALA A 109 20.37 -13.08 -10.62
N GLU A 110 19.29 -13.08 -11.41
CA GLU A 110 19.23 -13.82 -12.67
C GLU A 110 20.26 -13.32 -13.69
N GLU A 111 20.35 -12.00 -13.88
CA GLU A 111 21.32 -11.41 -14.80
C GLU A 111 22.76 -11.65 -14.35
N LYS A 112 23.03 -11.59 -13.02
CA LYS A 112 24.35 -11.95 -12.48
C LYS A 112 24.72 -13.39 -12.82
N LEU A 113 23.78 -14.32 -12.66
CA LEU A 113 24.03 -15.72 -12.96
C LEU A 113 24.32 -15.92 -14.46
N LYS A 114 23.57 -15.27 -15.35
CA LYS A 114 23.82 -15.32 -16.80
C LYS A 114 25.20 -14.75 -17.14
N LEU A 115 25.57 -13.62 -16.55
CA LEU A 115 26.88 -13.01 -16.73
C LEU A 115 28.00 -13.97 -16.29
N GLN A 116 27.89 -14.55 -15.09
CA GLN A 116 28.86 -15.52 -14.57
C GLN A 116 29.00 -16.74 -15.47
N GLN A 117 27.88 -17.30 -15.96
CA GLN A 117 27.91 -18.43 -16.89
C GLN A 117 28.61 -18.05 -18.20
N SER A 118 28.33 -16.88 -18.76
CA SER A 118 28.98 -16.41 -19.98
C SER A 118 30.47 -16.12 -19.78
N MET A 119 30.85 -15.56 -18.63
CA MET A 119 32.25 -15.32 -18.26
C MET A 119 32.98 -16.65 -18.16
N ASN A 120 32.44 -17.64 -17.44
CA ASN A 120 33.05 -18.96 -17.32
C ASN A 120 33.25 -19.64 -18.68
N GLN A 121 32.25 -19.59 -19.57
CA GLN A 121 32.39 -20.13 -20.93
C GLN A 121 33.49 -19.42 -21.73
N THR A 122 33.64 -18.11 -21.53
CA THR A 122 34.67 -17.32 -22.21
C THR A 122 36.06 -17.62 -21.65
N ILE A 123 36.17 -17.76 -20.32
CA ILE A 123 37.39 -18.19 -19.61
C ILE A 123 37.82 -19.57 -20.10
N ASP A 124 36.92 -20.55 -20.13
CA ASP A 124 37.23 -21.91 -20.57
C ASP A 124 37.74 -21.94 -22.01
N ARG A 125 37.11 -21.16 -22.91
CA ARG A 125 37.58 -21.02 -24.29
C ARG A 125 38.94 -20.36 -24.37
N PHE A 126 39.15 -19.28 -23.63
CA PHE A 126 40.42 -18.56 -23.58
C PHE A 126 41.54 -19.46 -23.05
N HIS A 127 41.33 -20.16 -21.95
CA HIS A 127 42.29 -21.13 -21.40
C HIS A 127 42.60 -22.24 -22.40
N GLY A 128 41.58 -22.83 -23.04
CA GLY A 128 41.80 -23.84 -24.06
C GLY A 128 42.59 -23.33 -25.28
N GLU A 129 42.43 -22.06 -25.66
CA GLU A 129 43.26 -21.43 -26.69
C GLU A 129 44.70 -21.16 -26.21
N MET A 130 44.85 -20.71 -24.96
CA MET A 130 46.16 -20.43 -24.37
C MET A 130 46.99 -21.70 -24.19
N GLU A 131 46.40 -22.78 -23.69
CA GLU A 131 47.05 -24.10 -23.59
C GLU A 131 47.58 -24.55 -24.96
N ARG A 132 46.76 -24.48 -26.01
CA ARG A 132 47.20 -24.83 -27.37
C ARG A 132 48.36 -23.97 -27.86
N ARG A 133 48.39 -22.68 -27.51
CA ARG A 133 49.47 -21.76 -27.90
C ARG A 133 50.74 -22.04 -27.13
N PHE A 134 50.67 -22.34 -25.83
CA PHE A 134 51.81 -22.76 -25.03
C PHE A 134 52.37 -24.12 -25.49
N ASP A 135 51.52 -25.07 -25.85
CA ASP A 135 51.93 -26.35 -26.44
C ASP A 135 52.65 -26.16 -27.79
N ALA A 136 52.20 -25.20 -28.60
CA ALA A 136 52.87 -24.84 -29.85
C ALA A 136 54.22 -24.15 -29.59
N LEU A 137 54.29 -23.30 -28.56
CA LEU A 137 55.49 -22.60 -28.14
C LEU A 137 56.59 -23.55 -27.66
N ALA A 138 56.23 -24.62 -26.93
CA ALA A 138 57.15 -25.66 -26.50
C ALA A 138 57.85 -26.40 -27.66
N LYS A 139 57.24 -26.38 -28.86
CA LYS A 139 57.78 -27.03 -30.07
C LYS A 139 58.72 -26.12 -30.86
N LEU A 140 58.82 -24.82 -30.53
CA LEU A 140 59.74 -23.89 -31.19
C LEU A 140 61.19 -24.22 -30.84
N ARG A 141 62.07 -24.24 -31.84
CA ARG A 141 63.51 -24.51 -31.66
C ARG A 141 64.35 -23.28 -31.31
N HIS A 142 63.88 -22.09 -31.68
CA HIS A 142 64.64 -20.84 -31.48
C HIS A 142 64.28 -20.20 -30.15
N GLU A 143 65.23 -20.19 -29.21
CA GLU A 143 65.06 -19.70 -27.84
C GLU A 143 64.52 -18.27 -27.78
N VAL A 144 65.11 -17.34 -28.54
CA VAL A 144 64.71 -15.93 -28.56
C VAL A 144 63.26 -15.73 -29.04
N LEU A 145 62.81 -16.54 -30.00
CA LEU A 145 61.42 -16.48 -30.47
C LEU A 145 60.46 -17.09 -29.45
N ARG A 146 60.91 -18.12 -28.72
CA ARG A 146 60.15 -18.75 -27.64
C ARG A 146 59.93 -17.76 -26.50
N GLU A 147 60.98 -17.15 -25.97
CA GLU A 147 60.91 -16.19 -24.86
C GLU A 147 60.01 -14.98 -25.19
N ARG A 148 60.16 -14.42 -26.40
CA ARG A 148 59.34 -13.27 -26.82
C ARG A 148 57.86 -13.62 -26.92
N GLU A 149 57.55 -14.77 -27.49
CA GLU A 149 56.16 -15.21 -27.65
C GLU A 149 55.54 -15.62 -26.31
N GLU A 150 56.33 -16.20 -25.39
CA GLU A 150 55.92 -16.52 -24.02
C GLU A 150 55.53 -15.25 -23.25
N GLN A 151 56.38 -14.21 -23.29
CA GLN A 151 56.05 -12.91 -22.71
C GLN A 151 54.77 -12.32 -23.29
N ARG A 152 54.54 -12.46 -24.60
CA ARG A 152 53.32 -11.98 -25.26
C ARG A 152 52.08 -12.73 -24.77
N LEU A 153 52.18 -14.04 -24.58
CA LEU A 153 51.11 -14.89 -24.06
C LEU A 153 50.80 -14.56 -22.60
N LEU A 154 51.81 -14.39 -21.75
CA LEU A 154 51.63 -13.97 -20.35
C LEU A 154 50.93 -12.62 -20.24
N GLN A 155 51.37 -11.62 -21.02
CA GLN A 155 50.69 -10.31 -21.06
C GLN A 155 49.23 -10.41 -21.54
N ALA A 156 48.91 -11.36 -22.42
CA ALA A 156 47.54 -11.56 -22.86
C ALA A 156 46.66 -12.14 -21.74
N VAL A 157 47.21 -13.04 -20.92
CA VAL A 157 46.54 -13.58 -19.72
C VAL A 157 46.26 -12.46 -18.72
N ASP A 158 47.27 -11.63 -18.41
CA ASP A 158 47.13 -10.53 -17.46
C ASP A 158 46.03 -9.54 -17.90
N ARG A 159 46.04 -9.16 -19.19
CA ARG A 159 45.01 -8.27 -19.76
C ARG A 159 43.62 -8.88 -19.75
N PHE A 160 43.52 -10.19 -19.97
CA PHE A 160 42.24 -10.88 -19.95
C PHE A 160 41.65 -10.90 -18.53
N HIS A 161 42.45 -11.21 -17.52
CA HIS A 161 41.99 -11.15 -16.13
C HIS A 161 41.61 -9.73 -15.70
N ALA A 162 42.41 -8.72 -16.04
CA ALA A 162 42.05 -7.33 -15.76
C ALA A 162 40.70 -6.93 -16.39
N MET A 163 40.44 -7.37 -17.63
CA MET A 163 39.15 -7.14 -18.28
C MET A 163 37.98 -7.84 -17.58
N LEU A 164 38.19 -9.04 -17.02
CA LEU A 164 37.15 -9.75 -16.26
C LEU A 164 36.84 -9.02 -14.95
N ASP A 165 37.87 -8.54 -14.25
CA ASP A 165 37.72 -7.76 -13.02
C ASP A 165 36.95 -6.46 -13.31
N ASP A 166 37.35 -5.71 -14.35
CA ASP A 166 36.66 -4.49 -14.78
C ASP A 166 35.18 -4.74 -15.13
N LEU A 167 34.88 -5.90 -15.74
CA LEU A 167 33.51 -6.27 -16.11
C LEU A 167 32.67 -6.61 -14.86
N GLU A 168 33.24 -7.32 -13.89
CA GLU A 168 32.57 -7.64 -12.63
C GLU A 168 32.31 -6.36 -11.82
N ASP A 169 33.33 -5.49 -11.69
CA ASP A 169 33.22 -4.21 -11.00
C ASP A 169 32.19 -3.29 -11.68
N GLY A 170 32.18 -3.24 -13.01
CA GLY A 170 31.19 -2.49 -13.78
C GLY A 170 29.76 -2.98 -13.51
N PHE A 171 29.55 -4.30 -13.46
CA PHE A 171 28.24 -4.88 -13.15
C PHE A 171 27.80 -4.59 -11.71
N VAL A 172 28.72 -4.71 -10.74
CA VAL A 172 28.48 -4.36 -9.34
C VAL A 172 28.11 -2.88 -9.19
N SER A 173 28.81 -1.99 -9.91
CA SER A 173 28.53 -0.56 -9.91
C SER A 173 27.12 -0.24 -10.41
N ILE A 174 26.68 -0.87 -11.51
CA ILE A 174 25.31 -0.69 -12.04
C ILE A 174 24.25 -1.09 -11.02
N ILE A 175 24.47 -2.19 -10.29
CA ILE A 175 23.57 -2.61 -9.21
C ILE A 175 23.52 -1.54 -8.12
N HIS A 176 24.67 -1.03 -7.68
CA HIS A 176 24.75 -0.06 -6.59
C HIS A 176 24.18 1.32 -6.96
N GLU A 177 24.39 1.79 -8.18
CA GLU A 177 23.85 3.07 -8.67
C GLU A 177 22.32 2.99 -8.85
N GLY A 178 21.81 1.86 -9.33
CA GLY A 178 20.38 1.58 -9.39
C GLY A 178 19.71 1.49 -8.00
N VAL A 179 20.47 1.18 -6.94
CA VAL A 179 20.01 1.13 -5.55
C VAL A 179 20.13 2.50 -4.86
N SER A 180 21.13 3.31 -5.21
CA SER A 180 21.45 4.58 -4.52
C SER A 180 20.73 5.81 -5.10
N SER A 181 20.28 5.78 -6.36
CA SER A 181 19.60 6.91 -7.01
C SER A 181 18.17 7.22 -6.52
N ARG A 182 17.69 6.58 -5.44
CA ARG A 182 16.36 6.81 -4.84
C ARG A 182 16.37 6.72 -3.31
N GLY A 183 17.34 7.38 -2.68
CA GLY A 183 17.21 7.85 -1.29
C GLY A 183 16.36 9.11 -1.25
#